data_AF-A0A563VUS4-F1
#
_entry.id   AF-A0A563VUS4-F1
#
_cell.length_a   1.000
_cell.length_b   1.000
_cell.length_c   1.000
_cell.angle_alpha   90.00
_cell.angle_beta   90.00
_cell.angle_gamma   90.00
#
_symmetry.space_group_name_H-M   'P 1'
#
loop_
_entity.id
_entity.type
_entity.pdbx_description
1 polymer ?
#
loop_
_entity_poly.entity_id
_entity_poly.type
_entity_poly.pdbx_seq_one_letter_code
_entity_poly.pdbx_strand_id
1 'polypeptide(L)'
;MEEFAVTISPSELIQFLFLQLNDLPDSRTGLNTTYEIRDLMIAAFSVFFTQCPSFLEHQKLMKKRRGKDNALSLFGLRKIPSDNQIRALLDTIPASTISGAFESVWMWLNENQIINNFKYLDNQILLALDGTEYYSSKKIHCSHLLLSPS
;
A
#
# COMPACT_ATOMS: atom_id res chain seq x y z
N MET A 1 -1.47 -31.67 21.00
CA MET A 1 -0.62 -30.98 20.01
C MET A 1 -0.98 -29.52 20.16
N GLU A 2 -0.15 -28.73 20.82
CA GLU A 2 -0.42 -27.31 21.05
C GLU A 2 -0.28 -26.57 19.72
N GLU A 3 -1.38 -26.02 19.24
CA GLU A 3 -1.43 -25.20 18.03
C GLU A 3 -0.95 -23.80 18.43
N PHE A 4 0.34 -23.53 18.26
CA PHE A 4 0.88 -22.18 18.47
C PHE A 4 0.32 -21.29 17.37
N ALA A 5 -0.64 -20.43 17.72
CA ALA A 5 -1.16 -19.43 16.80
C ALA A 5 -0.01 -18.53 16.36
N VAL A 6 0.37 -18.63 15.08
CA VAL A 6 1.31 -17.70 14.47
C VAL A 6 0.67 -16.32 14.53
N THR A 7 1.33 -15.37 15.19
CA THR A 7 0.89 -13.98 15.26
C THR A 7 1.90 -13.13 14.52
N ILE A 8 1.40 -12.23 13.67
CA ILE A 8 2.22 -11.26 12.93
C ILE A 8 1.76 -9.86 13.31
N SER A 9 2.70 -9.00 13.69
CA SER A 9 2.41 -7.59 13.94
C SER A 9 2.16 -6.85 12.62
N PRO A 10 1.44 -5.71 12.64
CA PRO A 10 1.23 -4.90 11.45
C PRO A 10 2.54 -4.51 10.74
N SER A 11 3.58 -4.13 11.50
CA SER A 11 4.88 -3.76 10.92
C SER A 11 5.57 -4.92 10.21
N GLU A 12 5.48 -6.13 10.76
CA GLU A 12 6.05 -7.33 10.14
C GLU A 12 5.30 -7.71 8.86
N LEU A 13 3.97 -7.59 8.84
CA LEU A 13 3.16 -7.84 7.64
C LEU A 13 3.48 -6.84 6.53
N ILE A 14 3.59 -5.55 6.90
CA ILE A 14 4.02 -4.47 6.00
C ILE A 14 5.39 -4.80 5.42
N GLN A 15 6.37 -5.15 6.27
CA GLN A 15 7.71 -5.50 5.81
C GLN A 15 7.70 -6.71 4.87
N PHE A 16 6.93 -7.74 5.19
CA PHE A 16 6.80 -8.94 4.36
C PHE A 16 6.23 -8.61 2.97
N LEU A 17 5.18 -7.78 2.89
CA LEU A 17 4.64 -7.28 1.63
C LEU A 17 5.71 -6.55 0.80
N PHE A 18 6.50 -5.67 1.41
CA PHE A 18 7.52 -4.92 0.68
C PHE A 18 8.74 -5.75 0.27
N LEU A 19 9.03 -6.86 0.96
CA LEU A 19 10.05 -7.81 0.48
C LEU A 19 9.66 -8.43 -0.85
N GLN A 20 8.37 -8.65 -1.10
CA GLN A 20 7.87 -9.14 -2.40
C GLN A 20 7.95 -8.10 -3.52
N LEU A 21 8.29 -6.84 -3.19
CA LEU A 21 8.35 -5.70 -4.11
C LEU A 21 9.78 -5.18 -4.33
N ASN A 22 10.80 -5.93 -3.91
CA ASN A 22 12.19 -5.48 -4.04
C ASN A 22 12.69 -5.45 -5.51
N ASP A 23 12.14 -6.28 -6.38
CA ASP A 23 12.55 -6.40 -7.79
C ASP A 23 11.70 -5.54 -8.75
N LEU A 24 11.09 -4.46 -8.23
CA LEU A 24 10.32 -3.55 -9.05
C LEU A 24 11.22 -2.86 -10.09
N PRO A 25 10.78 -2.76 -11.36
CA PRO A 25 11.57 -2.10 -12.40
C PRO A 25 11.74 -0.61 -12.07
N ASP A 26 12.98 -0.13 -12.06
CA ASP A 26 13.28 1.31 -11.95
C ASP A 26 13.63 1.89 -13.33
N SER A 27 12.65 2.49 -13.98
CA SER A 27 12.83 3.20 -15.25
C SER A 27 13.20 4.68 -15.05
N ARG A 28 13.35 5.16 -13.81
CA ARG A 28 13.63 6.58 -13.54
C ARG A 28 15.09 6.89 -13.83
N THR A 29 15.33 8.08 -14.40
CA THR A 29 16.67 8.60 -14.67
C THR A 29 16.80 10.03 -14.15
N GLY A 30 18.02 10.49 -13.89
CA GLY A 30 18.30 11.86 -13.44
C GLY A 30 17.94 12.15 -11.97
N LEU A 31 17.50 13.39 -11.69
CA LEU A 31 17.27 13.93 -10.33
C LEU A 31 16.13 13.24 -9.55
N ASN A 32 15.29 12.45 -10.23
CA ASN A 32 14.16 11.73 -9.64
C ASN A 32 14.55 10.43 -8.91
N THR A 33 15.86 10.16 -8.77
CA THR A 33 16.44 8.98 -8.10
C THR A 33 16.81 9.23 -6.63
N THR A 34 16.46 10.41 -6.09
CA THR A 34 16.77 10.81 -4.70
C THR A 34 16.24 9.84 -3.64
N TYR A 35 15.19 9.08 -3.96
CA TYR A 35 14.59 8.04 -3.12
C TYR A 35 14.62 6.69 -3.85
N GLU A 36 14.96 5.64 -3.11
CA GLU A 36 14.83 4.26 -3.58
C GLU A 36 13.36 3.95 -3.93
N ILE A 37 13.12 3.12 -4.95
CA ILE A 37 11.75 2.70 -5.32
C ILE A 37 11.03 2.11 -4.13
N ARG A 38 11.72 1.29 -3.35
CA ARG A 38 11.16 0.67 -2.14
C ARG A 38 10.60 1.70 -1.17
N ASP A 39 11.36 2.74 -0.85
CA ASP A 39 10.92 3.81 0.05
C ASP A 39 9.72 4.59 -0.52
N LEU A 40 9.70 4.82 -1.84
CA LEU A 40 8.57 5.47 -2.48
C LEU A 40 7.31 4.59 -2.51
N MET A 41 7.45 3.28 -2.70
CA MET A 41 6.34 2.33 -2.66
C MET A 41 5.76 2.21 -1.25
N ILE A 42 6.63 2.17 -0.24
CA ILE A 42 6.23 2.22 1.16
C ILE A 42 5.49 3.52 1.46
N ALA A 43 6.00 4.66 0.98
CA ALA A 43 5.34 5.95 1.14
C ALA A 43 3.99 5.99 0.40
N ALA A 44 3.92 5.49 -0.83
CA ALA A 44 2.69 5.37 -1.59
C ALA A 44 1.62 4.57 -0.85
N PHE A 45 2.00 3.40 -0.34
CA PHE A 45 1.12 2.54 0.43
C PHE A 45 0.63 3.23 1.70
N SER A 46 1.51 3.96 2.40
CA SER A 46 1.14 4.66 3.63
C SER A 46 0.08 5.75 3.45
N VAL A 47 -0.06 6.32 2.24
CA VAL A 47 -1.12 7.31 1.93
C VAL A 47 -2.52 6.71 2.15
N PHE A 48 -2.73 5.42 1.84
CA PHE A 48 -4.01 4.75 2.07
C PHE A 48 -4.38 4.61 3.55
N PHE A 49 -3.41 4.75 4.46
CA PHE A 49 -3.63 4.69 5.91
C PHE A 49 -3.75 6.08 6.56
N THR A 50 -3.58 7.15 5.79
CA THR A 50 -3.62 8.53 6.29
C THR A 50 -4.69 9.34 5.56
N GLN A 51 -5.78 9.65 6.25
CA GLN A 51 -6.83 10.56 5.75
C GLN A 51 -6.36 12.02 5.86
N CYS A 52 -5.31 12.42 5.14
CA CYS A 52 -4.79 13.79 5.18
C CYS A 52 -4.49 14.35 3.79
N PRO A 53 -4.82 15.63 3.53
CA PRO A 53 -4.60 16.27 2.22
C PRO A 53 -3.12 16.33 1.79
N SER A 54 -2.20 16.26 2.75
CA SER A 54 -0.77 16.10 2.48
C SER A 54 -0.15 15.12 3.46
N PHE A 55 0.42 14.05 2.94
CA PHE A 55 1.08 13.02 3.73
C PHE A 55 2.28 13.61 4.48
N LEU A 56 3.12 14.36 3.77
CA LEU A 56 4.32 14.97 4.34
C LEU A 56 4.00 15.90 5.52
N GLU A 57 3.03 16.80 5.37
CA GLU A 57 2.67 17.75 6.43
C GLU A 57 2.00 17.06 7.63
N HIS A 58 1.18 16.04 7.37
CA HIS A 58 0.60 15.23 8.45
C HIS A 58 1.69 14.57 9.30
N GLN A 59 2.65 13.93 8.65
CA GLN A 59 3.77 13.26 9.32
C GLN A 59 4.64 14.23 10.11
N LYS A 60 4.98 15.40 9.54
CA LYS A 60 5.71 16.45 10.25
C LYS A 60 4.97 16.95 11.49
N LEU A 61 3.66 17.17 11.37
CA LEU A 61 2.84 17.65 12.47
C LEU A 61 2.75 16.61 13.60
N MET A 62 2.56 15.33 13.27
CA MET A 62 2.59 14.23 14.24
C MET A 62 3.93 14.20 14.98
N LYS A 63 5.05 14.27 14.25
CA LYS A 63 6.39 14.30 14.84
C LYS A 63 6.56 15.46 15.81
N LYS A 64 6.12 16.66 15.42
CA LYS A 64 6.19 17.86 16.25
C LYS A 64 5.34 17.75 17.53
N ARG A 65 4.16 17.13 17.45
CA ARG A 65 3.21 17.02 18.58
C ARG A 65 3.51 15.84 19.52
N ARG A 66 3.98 14.71 18.98
CA ARG A 66 4.08 13.43 19.70
C ARG A 66 5.50 12.85 19.76
N GLY A 67 6.48 13.49 19.12
CA GLY A 67 7.86 13.01 19.02
C GLY A 67 8.05 11.81 18.08
N LYS A 68 6.96 11.23 17.56
CA LYS A 68 6.96 10.08 16.65
C LYS A 68 5.97 10.32 15.51
N ASP A 69 6.25 9.72 14.37
CA ASP A 69 5.44 9.79 13.15
C ASP A 69 5.31 8.40 12.53
N ASN A 70 4.14 8.08 11.94
CA ASN A 70 3.85 6.75 11.40
C ASN A 70 4.80 6.32 10.26
N ALA A 71 5.22 7.24 9.40
CA ALA A 71 6.17 7.00 8.32
C ALA A 71 7.46 6.40 8.87
N LEU A 72 8.00 6.95 9.95
CA LEU A 72 9.16 6.35 10.61
C LEU A 72 8.81 5.10 11.42
N SER A 73 7.79 5.15 12.28
CA SER A 73 7.56 4.10 13.29
C SER A 73 6.84 2.85 12.78
N LEU A 74 5.93 3.00 11.81
CA LEU A 74 5.13 1.92 11.22
C LEU A 74 5.69 1.48 9.87
N PHE A 75 6.18 2.44 9.07
CA PHE A 75 6.62 2.19 7.70
C PHE A 75 8.16 2.23 7.53
N GLY A 76 8.93 2.61 8.55
CA GLY A 76 10.40 2.62 8.49
C GLY A 76 11.03 3.71 7.59
N LEU A 77 10.24 4.66 7.09
CA LEU A 77 10.69 5.72 6.19
C LEU A 77 11.51 6.76 6.94
N ARG A 78 12.80 6.88 6.59
CA ARG A 78 13.71 7.89 7.15
C ARG A 78 13.55 9.26 6.49
N LYS A 79 13.24 9.27 5.19
CA LYS A 79 12.92 10.47 4.41
C LYS A 79 11.53 10.29 3.83
N ILE A 80 10.68 11.31 3.97
CA ILE A 80 9.30 11.27 3.52
C ILE A 80 9.23 11.98 2.17
N PRO A 81 8.87 11.30 1.07
CA PRO A 81 8.66 11.94 -0.22
C PRO A 81 7.38 12.79 -0.20
N SER A 82 7.32 13.79 -1.08
CA SER A 82 6.12 14.59 -1.30
C SER A 82 5.05 13.82 -2.09
N ASP A 83 3.80 14.27 -1.99
CA ASP A 83 2.66 13.64 -2.70
C ASP A 83 2.88 13.60 -4.23
N ASN A 84 3.54 14.62 -4.80
CA ASN A 84 3.86 14.65 -6.24
C ASN A 84 4.92 13.61 -6.63
N GLN A 85 5.92 13.38 -5.78
CA GLN A 85 6.95 12.36 -6.02
C GLN A 85 6.36 10.95 -5.92
N ILE A 86 5.42 10.74 -5.01
CA ILE A 86 4.68 9.48 -4.88
C ILE A 86 3.87 9.20 -6.15
N ARG A 87 3.05 10.17 -6.60
CA ARG A 87 2.23 10.02 -7.83
C ARG A 87 3.07 9.77 -9.08
N ALA A 88 4.13 10.56 -9.25
CA ALA A 88 5.01 10.41 -10.41
C ALA A 88 5.64 9.01 -10.52
N LEU A 89 5.86 8.31 -9.39
CA LEU A 89 6.28 6.91 -9.42
C LEU A 89 5.10 5.97 -9.73
N LEU A 90 3.99 6.10 -9.01
CA LEU A 90 2.84 5.20 -9.16
C LEU A 90 2.30 5.17 -10.59
N ASP A 91 2.28 6.32 -11.27
CA ASP A 91 1.82 6.42 -12.67
C ASP A 91 2.69 5.59 -13.63
N THR A 92 3.90 5.20 -13.23
CA THR A 92 4.83 4.42 -14.07
C THR A 92 4.81 2.92 -13.78
N ILE A 93 4.21 2.48 -12.67
CA ILE A 93 4.21 1.07 -12.26
C ILE A 93 2.84 0.44 -12.60
N PRO A 94 2.79 -0.52 -13.54
CA PRO A 94 1.56 -1.25 -13.82
C PRO A 94 1.07 -1.99 -12.57
N ALA A 95 -0.25 -2.00 -12.34
CA ALA A 95 -0.85 -2.70 -11.20
C ALA A 95 -0.52 -4.21 -11.19
N SER A 96 -0.40 -4.83 -12.37
CA SER A 96 0.02 -6.22 -12.54
C SER A 96 1.43 -6.52 -11.98
N THR A 97 2.27 -5.51 -11.83
CA THR A 97 3.62 -5.66 -11.27
C THR A 97 3.57 -5.78 -9.74
N ILE A 98 2.47 -5.38 -9.11
CA ILE A 98 2.31 -5.36 -7.64
C ILE A 98 1.33 -6.45 -7.18
N SER A 99 0.44 -6.94 -8.05
CA SER A 99 -0.60 -7.93 -7.69
C SER A 99 -0.02 -9.22 -7.10
N GLY A 100 1.12 -9.69 -7.61
CA GLY A 100 1.78 -10.89 -7.10
C GLY A 100 2.21 -10.76 -5.63
N ALA A 101 2.58 -9.57 -5.17
CA ALA A 101 2.92 -9.35 -3.76
C ALA A 101 1.71 -9.55 -2.85
N PHE A 102 0.52 -9.12 -3.27
CA PHE A 102 -0.70 -9.37 -2.53
C PHE A 102 -1.03 -10.87 -2.47
N GLU A 103 -0.93 -11.57 -3.61
CA GLU A 103 -1.18 -13.02 -3.68
C GLU A 103 -0.22 -13.80 -2.76
N SER A 104 1.07 -13.49 -2.78
CA SER A 104 2.06 -14.13 -1.90
C SER A 104 1.73 -13.91 -0.42
N VAL A 105 1.34 -12.70 -0.03
CA VAL A 105 0.94 -12.39 1.35
C VAL A 105 -0.33 -13.14 1.72
N TRP A 106 -1.33 -13.16 0.83
CA TRP A 106 -2.57 -13.88 1.03
C TRP A 106 -2.36 -15.38 1.21
N MET A 107 -1.53 -16.01 0.36
CA MET A 107 -1.17 -17.41 0.48
C MET A 107 -0.51 -17.70 1.82
N TRP A 108 0.49 -16.91 2.21
CA TRP A 108 1.19 -17.07 3.48
C TRP A 108 0.24 -16.95 4.68
N LEU A 109 -0.68 -15.98 4.67
CA LEU A 109 -1.67 -15.82 5.75
C LEU A 109 -2.64 -17.02 5.84
N ASN A 110 -2.98 -17.65 4.71
CA ASN A 110 -3.82 -18.86 4.70
C ASN A 110 -3.05 -20.10 5.19
N GLU A 111 -1.83 -20.32 4.70
CA GLU A 111 -0.98 -21.45 5.09
C GLU A 111 -0.68 -21.45 6.59
N ASN A 112 -0.47 -20.26 7.17
CA ASN A 112 -0.22 -20.07 8.60
C ASN A 112 -1.51 -19.97 9.42
N GLN A 113 -2.68 -20.18 8.81
CA GLN A 113 -3.99 -20.11 9.44
C GLN A 113 -4.35 -18.78 10.13
N ILE A 114 -3.56 -17.72 9.89
CA ILE A 114 -3.77 -16.40 10.48
C ILE A 114 -5.12 -15.81 10.04
N ILE A 115 -5.53 -16.08 8.80
CA ILE A 115 -6.84 -15.66 8.26
C ILE A 115 -8.01 -16.18 9.09
N ASN A 116 -7.88 -17.33 9.77
CA ASN A 116 -8.97 -17.88 10.57
C ASN A 116 -9.39 -16.95 11.72
N ASN A 117 -8.47 -16.13 12.23
CA ASN A 117 -8.76 -15.13 13.27
C ASN A 117 -9.64 -13.97 12.77
N PHE A 118 -9.74 -13.79 11.45
CA PHE A 118 -10.52 -12.73 10.81
C PHE A 118 -11.82 -13.25 10.19
N LYS A 119 -12.07 -14.56 10.28
CA LYS A 119 -13.35 -15.12 9.86
C LYS A 119 -14.42 -14.79 10.89
N TYR A 120 -15.53 -14.29 10.39
CA TYR A 120 -16.75 -14.03 11.11
C TYR A 120 -17.89 -14.86 10.48
N LEU A 121 -19.14 -14.61 10.89
CA LEU A 121 -20.38 -15.27 10.43
C LEU A 121 -20.24 -16.13 9.15
N ASP A 122 -20.59 -17.41 9.26
CA ASP A 122 -20.54 -18.39 8.17
C ASP A 122 -19.15 -18.58 7.52
N ASN A 123 -18.08 -18.45 8.32
CA ASN A 123 -16.69 -18.66 7.90
C ASN A 123 -16.25 -17.66 6.81
N GLN A 124 -16.88 -16.48 6.77
CA GLN A 124 -16.60 -15.40 5.83
C GLN A 124 -15.69 -14.34 6.46
N ILE A 125 -14.88 -13.66 5.65
CA ILE A 125 -14.05 -12.55 6.12
C ILE A 125 -14.80 -11.25 5.88
N LEU A 126 -14.97 -10.46 6.94
CA LEU A 126 -15.54 -9.11 6.81
C LEU A 126 -14.47 -8.14 6.34
N LEU A 127 -14.56 -7.73 5.08
CA LEU A 127 -13.71 -6.70 4.51
C LEU A 127 -14.44 -5.36 4.50
N ALA A 128 -13.99 -4.42 5.33
CA ALA A 128 -14.45 -3.03 5.24
C ALA A 128 -13.76 -2.38 4.03
N LEU A 129 -14.51 -2.25 2.93
CA LEU A 129 -14.09 -1.50 1.75
C LEU A 129 -14.52 -0.03 1.92
N ASP A 130 -13.62 0.84 2.36
CA ASP A 130 -13.86 2.29 2.33
C ASP A 130 -13.58 2.79 0.90
N GLY A 131 -14.65 3.09 0.17
CA GLY A 131 -14.58 3.57 -1.20
C GLY A 131 -14.12 5.03 -1.23
N THR A 132 -12.83 5.27 -1.44
CA THR A 132 -12.36 6.60 -1.83
C THR A 132 -12.80 6.88 -3.28
N GLU A 133 -13.30 8.09 -3.50
CA GLU A 133 -14.15 8.50 -4.62
C GLU A 133 -13.71 8.02 -6.03
N TYR A 134 -14.70 7.66 -6.85
CA TYR A 134 -14.53 7.47 -8.29
C TYR A 134 -14.17 8.80 -8.96
N TYR A 135 -12.92 8.95 -9.41
CA TYR A 135 -12.56 10.02 -10.35
C TYR A 135 -13.05 9.65 -11.77
N SER A 136 -14.22 10.15 -12.16
CA SER A 136 -14.66 10.12 -13.56
C SER A 136 -14.10 11.35 -14.28
N SER A 137 -13.07 11.17 -15.11
CA SER A 137 -12.67 12.20 -16.07
C SER A 137 -13.70 12.26 -17.20
N LYS A 138 -14.41 13.40 -17.32
CA LYS A 138 -15.28 13.69 -18.48
C LYS A 138 -14.50 13.95 -19.80
N LYS A 139 -13.19 13.72 -19.83
CA LYS A 139 -12.35 13.94 -21.02
C LYS A 139 -11.30 12.84 -21.20
N ILE A 140 -11.71 11.61 -21.44
CA ILE A 140 -10.91 10.66 -22.22
C ILE A 140 -11.88 9.88 -23.13
N HIS A 141 -11.89 10.23 -24.41
CA HIS A 141 -12.59 9.48 -25.44
C HIS A 141 -11.76 8.22 -25.71
N CYS A 142 -12.12 7.10 -25.08
CA CYS A 142 -11.56 5.79 -25.41
C CYS A 142 -12.61 5.01 -26.19
N SER A 143 -12.33 4.70 -27.45
CA SER A 143 -13.23 4.01 -28.39
C SER A 143 -13.42 2.52 -28.07
N HIS A 144 -12.90 2.03 -26.95
CA HIS A 144 -12.92 0.62 -26.59
C HIS A 144 -13.11 0.42 -25.09
N LEU A 145 -14.28 0.80 -24.58
CA LEU A 145 -14.80 0.26 -23.33
C LEU A 145 -16.18 -0.33 -23.61
N LEU A 146 -16.23 -1.66 -23.56
CA LEU A 146 -17.46 -2.44 -23.63
C LEU A 146 -18.24 -2.25 -22.32
N LEU A 147 -19.18 -1.31 -22.34
CA LEU A 147 -20.41 -1.41 -21.55
C LEU A 147 -21.58 -1.19 -22.52
N SER A 148 -22.16 -2.30 -22.99
CA SER A 148 -23.49 -2.26 -23.60
C SER A 148 -24.53 -2.16 -22.47
N PRO A 149 -25.41 -1.15 -22.46
CA PRO A 149 -26.56 -1.14 -21.58
C PRO A 149 -27.75 -1.79 -22.29
N SER A 150 -28.32 -2.83 -21.67
CA SER A 150 -29.76 -3.13 -21.65
C SER A 150 -30.03 -4.26 -20.66
#